data_AF-A0A923XZ79-F1
#
_entry.id   AF-A0A923XZ79-F1
#
_cell.length_a   1.000
_cell.length_b   1.000
_cell.length_c   1.000
_cell.angle_alpha   90.00
_cell.angle_beta   90.00
_cell.angle_gamma   90.00
#
_symmetry.space_group_name_H-M   'P 1'
#
loop_
_entity.id
_entity.type
_entity.pdbx_description
1 polymer ?
#
loop_
_entity_poly.entity_id
_entity_poly.type
_entity_poly.pdbx_seq_one_letter_code
_entity_poly.pdbx_strand_id
1 'polypeptide(L)' 'MKAALLALALLTACTDPRVGAGLHFGPGGMSVTPRISGSLGAARIGLSGYP' A
#
# COMPACT_ATOMS: atom_id res chain seq x y z
N MET A 1 13.60 23.85 -4.97
CA MET A 1 12.25 24.27 -4.51
C MET A 1 11.12 23.54 -5.25
N LYS A 2 11.14 23.46 -6.59
CA LYS A 2 10.10 22.79 -7.39
C LYS A 2 9.90 21.28 -7.08
N ALA A 3 10.99 20.54 -6.84
CA ALA A 3 10.92 19.12 -6.51
C ALA A 3 10.27 18.85 -5.14
N ALA A 4 10.50 19.70 -4.15
CA ALA A 4 9.91 19.55 -2.81
C ALA A 4 8.39 19.79 -2.82
N LEU A 5 7.91 20.73 -3.64
CA LEU A 5 6.48 20.99 -3.85
C LEU A 5 5.77 19.81 -4.52
N LEU A 6 6.41 19.18 -5.51
CA LEU A 6 5.89 17.97 -6.16
C LEU A 6 5.83 16.78 -5.18
N ALA A 7 6.88 16.60 -4.36
CA ALA A 7 6.89 15.56 -3.33
C ALA A 7 5.79 15.79 -2.29
N LEU A 8 5.56 17.02 -1.84
CA LEU A 8 4.45 17.36 -0.95
C LEU A 8 3.08 17.10 -1.60
N ALA A 9 2.90 17.47 -2.87
CA ALA A 9 1.65 17.24 -3.59
C ALA A 9 1.34 15.74 -3.76
N LEU A 10 2.37 14.93 -4.01
CA LEU A 10 2.26 13.46 -4.05
C LEU A 10 1.95 12.89 -2.66
N LEU A 11 2.54 13.44 -1.59
CA LEU A 11 2.19 13.05 -0.22
C LEU A 11 0.73 13.38 0.12
N THR A 12 0.23 14.56 -0.24
CA THR A 12 -1.18 14.94 -0.01
C THR A 12 -2.15 14.16 -0.89
N ALA A 13 -1.70 13.65 -2.03
CA ALA A 13 -2.51 12.82 -2.89
C ALA A 13 -2.69 11.41 -2.31
N CYS A 14 -1.81 10.95 -1.40
CA CYS A 14 -1.92 9.69 -0.66
C CYS A 14 -2.96 9.80 0.48
N THR A 15 -4.25 9.78 0.15
CA THR A 15 -5.31 10.23 1.08
C THR A 15 -5.91 9.16 1.97
N ASP A 16 -5.54 7.88 1.84
CA ASP A 16 -6.16 6.80 2.61
C ASP A 16 -5.25 5.57 2.70
N PRO A 17 -4.20 5.58 3.55
CA PRO A 17 -3.37 4.41 3.73
C PRO A 17 -4.17 3.32 4.43
N ARG A 18 -4.40 2.21 3.74
CA ARG A 18 -5.00 0.99 4.26
C ARG A 18 -3.90 -0.05 4.44
N VAL A 19 -3.68 -0.44 5.70
CA VAL A 19 -2.79 -1.54 6.05
C VAL A 19 -3.64 -2.75 6.38
N GLY A 20 -3.34 -3.88 5.75
CA GLY A 20 -4.02 -5.13 5.98
C GLY A 20 -3.07 -6.32 5.85
N ALA A 21 -3.55 -7.50 6.19
CA ALA A 21 -2.83 -8.75 6.00
C ALA A 21 -3.81 -9.80 5.49
N GLY A 22 -3.43 -10.52 4.43
CA GLY A 22 -4.09 -11.75 4.04
C GLY A 22 -3.54 -12.90 4.88
N LEU A 23 -4.42 -13.69 5.50
CA LEU A 23 -4.07 -14.91 6.18
C LEU A 23 -4.57 -16.09 5.35
N HIS A 24 -3.69 -17.03 5.02
CA HIS A 24 -4.07 -18.24 4.32
C HIS A 24 -3.60 -19.45 5.14
N PHE A 25 -4.53 -20.36 5.43
CA PHE A 25 -4.28 -21.58 6.17
C PHE A 25 -4.43 -22.77 5.22
N GLY A 26 -3.36 -23.53 5.04
CA GLY A 26 -3.36 -24.70 4.17
C GLY A 26 -2.65 -25.90 4.80
N PRO A 27 -2.62 -27.04 4.11
CA PRO A 27 -1.99 -28.28 4.60
C PRO A 27 -0.49 -28.14 4.93
N GLY A 28 0.18 -27.12 4.37
CA GLY A 28 1.59 -26.78 4.64
C GLY A 28 1.81 -25.71 5.71
N GLY A 29 0.76 -25.30 6.44
CA GLY A 29 0.83 -24.27 7.50
C GLY A 29 0.12 -22.96 7.15
N MET A 30 0.45 -21.91 7.91
CA MET A 30 -0.12 -20.57 7.78
C MET A 30 0.83 -19.66 6.98
N SER A 31 0.34 -19.01 5.92
CA SER A 31 1.05 -17.93 5.25
C SER A 31 0.38 -16.58 5.55
N VAL A 32 1.23 -15.57 5.79
CA VAL A 32 0.82 -14.19 6.05
C VAL A 32 1.33 -13.32 4.92
N THR A 33 0.41 -12.70 4.18
CA THR A 33 0.72 -11.80 3.08
C THR A 33 0.37 -10.37 3.49
N PRO A 34 1.33 -9.55 3.92
CA PRO A 34 1.05 -8.16 4.24
C PRO A 34 0.62 -7.41 2.97
N ARG A 35 -0.35 -6.51 3.12
CA ARG A 35 -0.80 -5.63 2.04
C ARG A 35 -0.91 -4.20 2.54
N ILE A 36 -0.32 -3.28 1.79
CA ILE A 36 -0.46 -1.85 2.01
C ILE A 36 -1.07 -1.28 0.74
N SER A 37 -2.19 -0.58 0.85
CA SER A 37 -2.81 0.11 -0.27
C SER A 37 -3.15 1.55 0.10
N GLY A 38 -3.33 2.39 -0.91
CA GLY A 38 -3.82 3.75 -0.73
C GLY A 38 -4.21 4.38 -2.05
N SER A 39 -4.96 5.47 -1.99
CA SER A 39 -5.28 6.28 -3.17
C SER A 39 -4.22 7.38 -3.34
N LEU A 40 -3.69 7.56 -4.55
CA LEU A 40 -2.88 8.70 -4.97
C LEU A 40 -3.66 9.50 -6.02
N GLY A 41 -4.44 10.49 -5.59
CA GLY A 41 -5.36 11.21 -6.48
C GLY A 41 -6.43 10.26 -7.06
N ALA A 42 -6.51 10.14 -8.39
CA ALA A 42 -7.42 9.20 -9.07
C ALA A 42 -6.88 7.76 -9.18
N ALA A 43 -5.61 7.52 -8.83
CA ALA A 43 -4.98 6.20 -8.91
C ALA A 43 -5.08 5.46 -7.56
N ARG A 44 -5.17 4.13 -7.60
CA ARG A 44 -4.96 3.26 -6.43
C ARG A 44 -3.59 2.62 -6.53
N ILE A 45 -2.81 2.73 -5.45
CA ILE A 45 -1.50 2.09 -5.31
C ILE A 45 -1.66 0.96 -4.31
N GLY A 46 -1.16 -0.23 -4.66
CA GLY A 46 -1.16 -1.40 -3.80
C GLY A 46 0.19 -2.08 -3.84
N LEU A 47 0.74 -2.35 -2.66
CA LEU A 47 1.94 -3.12 -2.42
C LEU A 47 1.53 -4.37 -1.63
N SER A 48 1.72 -5.55 -2.22
CA SER A 48 1.58 -6.82 -1.51
C SER A 48 2.97 -7.40 -1.29
N GLY A 49 3.29 -7.80 -0.06
CA GLY A 49 4.48 -8.59 0.22
C GLY A 49 4.36 -9.93 -0.50
N TYR A 50 5.20 -10.15 -1.51
CA TYR A 50 5.34 -11.47 -2.11
C TYR A 50 5.97 -12.40 -1.05
N PRO A 51 5.45 -13.64 -0.86
CA PRO A 51 6.07 -14.60 0.06
C PRO A 51 7.48 -15.00 -0.39
#